data_AF-A0AAV0NH90-F1
#
_entry.id   AF-A0AAV0NH90-F1
#
_cell.length_a   1.000
_cell.length_b   1.000
_cell.length_c   1.000
_cell.angle_alpha   90.00
_cell.angle_beta   90.00
_cell.angle_gamma   90.00
#
_symmetry.space_group_name_H-M   'P 1'
#
loop_
_entity.id
_entity.type
_entity.pdbx_description
1 polymer ?
#
loop_
_entity_poly.entity_id
_entity_poly.type
_entity_poly.pdbx_seq_one_letter_code
_entity_poly.pdbx_strand_id
1 'polypeptide(L)'
;MEVCVALGLLISELSEEPWKGKVITFHQDPRLNVVEGKSLLEKTEFIRKMDWGGSTDFQKVFDRILEAAVENGASEEQMVRKVFVFSDMEFNMASGHYHYDGEEEEEEQRPVEGWETDYEAIQRKFKEKGFSRVPEIVFWNLRDSSATPVKATQSGVALVSGYSKNLVKLFMEEGAIADPVSIMHKAIEGELYQRLVVCD
;
A
#
# COMPACT_ATOMS: atom_id res chain seq x y z
N MET A 1 -15.44 0.38 -6.26
CA MET A 1 -14.75 1.34 -7.17
C MET A 1 -14.71 2.75 -6.60
N GLU A 2 -15.86 3.38 -6.29
CA GLU A 2 -15.91 4.78 -5.84
C GLU A 2 -15.00 5.13 -4.65
N VAL A 3 -14.97 4.27 -3.63
CA VAL A 3 -14.15 4.50 -2.43
C VAL A 3 -12.65 4.46 -2.76
N CYS A 4 -12.22 3.58 -3.67
CA CYS A 4 -10.82 3.49 -4.12
C CYS A 4 -10.41 4.77 -4.86
N VAL A 5 -11.24 5.25 -5.80
CA VAL A 5 -10.98 6.49 -6.54
C VAL A 5 -10.89 7.68 -5.58
N ALA A 6 -11.85 7.80 -4.65
CA ALA A 6 -11.89 8.90 -3.70
C ALA A 6 -10.67 8.91 -2.75
N LEU A 7 -10.31 7.75 -2.18
CA LEU A 7 -9.16 7.63 -1.27
C LEU A 7 -7.83 7.78 -2.01
N GLY A 8 -7.70 7.17 -3.20
CA GLY A 8 -6.52 7.29 -4.04
C GLY A 8 -6.26 8.74 -4.45
N LEU A 9 -7.31 9.47 -4.85
CA LEU A 9 -7.21 10.89 -5.16
C LEU A 9 -6.89 11.75 -3.92
N LEU A 10 -7.55 11.49 -2.80
CA LEU A 10 -7.31 12.25 -1.57
C LEU A 10 -5.87 12.09 -1.10
N ILE A 11 -5.36 10.86 -1.05
CA ILE A 11 -3.99 10.59 -0.60
C ILE A 11 -2.98 11.15 -1.58
N SER A 12 -3.19 11.01 -2.90
CA SER A 12 -2.26 11.56 -3.87
C SER A 12 -2.15 13.09 -3.76
N GLU A 13 -3.24 13.80 -3.52
CA GLU A 13 -3.24 15.26 -3.31
C GLU A 13 -2.60 15.70 -1.99
N LEU A 14 -2.69 14.86 -0.95
CA LEU A 14 -2.09 15.12 0.37
C LEU A 14 -0.62 14.72 0.45
N SER A 15 -0.13 13.92 -0.49
CA SER A 15 1.29 13.58 -0.60
C SER A 15 2.13 14.82 -0.90
N GLU A 16 3.36 14.80 -0.39
CA GLU A 16 4.36 15.85 -0.64
C GLU A 16 5.10 15.61 -1.96
N GLU A 17 5.79 16.65 -2.46
CA GLU A 17 6.67 16.50 -3.62
C GLU A 17 7.84 15.54 -3.30
N PRO A 18 8.25 14.66 -4.24
CA PRO A 18 7.83 14.59 -5.64
C PRO A 18 6.61 13.69 -5.93
N TRP A 19 5.93 13.18 -4.89
CA TRP A 19 4.86 12.17 -5.01
C TRP A 19 3.46 12.77 -5.17
N LYS A 20 3.32 14.06 -4.94
CA LYS A 20 2.05 14.77 -5.04
C LYS A 20 1.37 14.52 -6.38
N GLY A 21 0.09 14.19 -6.31
CA GLY A 21 -0.78 13.90 -7.44
C GLY A 21 -0.42 12.60 -8.18
N LYS A 22 0.49 11.76 -7.67
CA LYS A 22 0.86 10.50 -8.32
C LYS A 22 0.02 9.34 -7.80
N VAL A 23 -0.41 8.47 -8.72
CA VAL A 23 -1.08 7.20 -8.44
C VAL A 23 -0.47 6.11 -9.31
N ILE A 24 -0.43 4.87 -8.80
CA ILE A 24 0.08 3.72 -9.54
C ILE A 24 -1.05 2.74 -9.85
N THR A 25 -1.07 2.19 -11.07
CA THR A 25 -2.12 1.25 -11.49
C THR A 25 -1.93 -0.13 -10.86
N PHE A 26 -3.05 -0.76 -10.51
CA PHE A 26 -3.09 -2.17 -10.11
C PHE A 26 -3.15 -3.04 -11.37
N HIS A 27 -1.99 -3.43 -11.89
CA HIS A 27 -1.81 -4.14 -13.16
C HIS A 27 -0.48 -4.93 -13.22
N GLN A 28 -0.37 -5.93 -14.09
CA GLN A 28 0.87 -6.72 -14.30
C GLN A 28 2.04 -5.91 -14.88
N ASP A 29 1.71 -4.81 -15.56
CA ASP A 29 2.62 -3.75 -15.97
C ASP A 29 2.16 -2.46 -15.31
N PRO A 30 2.50 -2.22 -14.03
CA PRO A 30 2.02 -1.08 -13.28
C PRO A 30 2.64 0.21 -13.81
N ARG A 31 1.83 1.27 -13.89
CA ARG A 31 2.25 2.58 -14.38
C ARG A 31 2.03 3.64 -13.30
N LEU A 32 3.08 4.40 -13.02
CA LEU A 32 3.00 5.60 -12.20
C LEU A 32 2.48 6.75 -13.06
N ASN A 33 1.35 7.32 -12.68
CA ASN A 33 0.69 8.39 -13.43
C ASN A 33 0.51 9.62 -12.55
N VAL A 34 0.62 10.79 -13.16
CA VAL A 34 0.22 12.06 -12.52
C VAL A 34 -1.25 12.28 -12.85
N VAL A 35 -2.09 12.45 -11.82
CA VAL A 35 -3.52 12.71 -11.99
C VAL A 35 -3.72 14.09 -12.62
N GLU A 36 -4.34 14.12 -13.79
CA GLU A 36 -4.65 15.36 -14.50
C GLU A 36 -6.10 15.79 -14.30
N GLY A 37 -6.35 17.10 -14.37
CA GLY A 37 -7.68 17.69 -14.25
C GLY A 37 -7.71 18.91 -13.32
N LYS A 38 -8.65 19.83 -13.58
CA LYS A 38 -8.88 21.04 -12.78
C LYS A 38 -10.00 20.85 -11.77
N SER A 39 -11.03 20.10 -12.13
CA SER A 39 -12.17 19.82 -11.25
C SER A 39 -12.04 18.44 -10.59
N LEU A 40 -12.74 18.26 -9.47
CA LEU A 40 -12.85 16.95 -8.82
C LEU A 40 -13.39 15.91 -9.82
N LEU A 41 -14.41 16.27 -10.61
CA LEU A 41 -14.98 15.41 -11.63
C LEU A 41 -13.93 14.96 -12.64
N GLU A 42 -13.16 15.88 -13.21
CA GLU A 42 -12.10 15.56 -14.18
C GLU A 42 -11.04 14.62 -13.58
N LYS A 43 -10.57 14.90 -12.36
CA LYS A 43 -9.58 14.05 -11.69
C LYS A 43 -10.12 12.66 -11.38
N THR A 44 -11.37 12.56 -10.93
CA THR A 44 -12.00 11.25 -10.68
C THR A 44 -12.20 10.46 -11.97
N GLU A 45 -12.58 11.11 -13.07
CA GLU A 45 -12.73 10.48 -14.38
C GLU A 45 -11.38 10.06 -14.97
N PHE A 46 -10.31 10.83 -14.73
CA PHE A 46 -8.95 10.44 -15.09
C PHE A 46 -8.59 9.10 -14.44
N ILE A 47 -8.73 8.99 -13.12
CA ILE A 47 -8.38 7.77 -12.37
C ILE A 47 -9.24 6.58 -12.82
N ARG A 48 -10.54 6.78 -13.03
CA ARG A 48 -11.46 5.71 -13.47
C ARG A 48 -11.10 5.11 -14.82
N LYS A 49 -10.53 5.93 -15.72
CA LYS A 49 -10.15 5.52 -17.09
C LYS A 49 -8.74 4.93 -17.19
N MET A 50 -7.99 4.92 -16.09
CA MET A 50 -6.68 4.28 -16.06
C MET A 50 -6.79 2.79 -16.36
N ASP A 51 -5.73 2.21 -16.89
CA ASP A 51 -5.65 0.78 -17.14
C ASP A 51 -5.38 0.04 -15.82
N TRP A 52 -6.44 -0.44 -15.18
CA TRP A 52 -6.41 -1.18 -13.93
C TRP A 52 -7.26 -2.46 -14.06
N GLY A 53 -6.85 -3.53 -13.36
CA GLY A 53 -7.55 -4.82 -13.35
C GLY A 53 -6.61 -6.02 -13.45
N GLY A 54 -7.12 -7.20 -13.12
CA GLY A 54 -6.34 -8.44 -13.12
C GLY A 54 -5.46 -8.58 -11.86
N SER A 55 -4.21 -9.02 -12.05
CA SER A 55 -3.19 -9.12 -11.00
C SER A 55 -2.21 -7.95 -11.04
N THR A 56 -1.44 -7.75 -9.97
CA THR A 56 -0.38 -6.73 -9.88
C THR A 56 0.96 -7.37 -9.67
N ASP A 57 1.99 -6.82 -10.31
CA ASP A 57 3.39 -7.18 -10.08
C ASP A 57 4.03 -6.15 -9.15
N PHE A 58 4.19 -6.52 -7.87
CA PHE A 58 4.74 -5.61 -6.87
C PHE A 58 6.24 -5.35 -7.05
N GLN A 59 7.03 -6.26 -7.62
CA GLN A 59 8.43 -5.96 -7.96
C GLN A 59 8.48 -4.75 -8.89
N LYS A 60 7.62 -4.75 -9.92
CA LYS A 60 7.54 -3.63 -10.85
C LYS A 60 6.98 -2.36 -10.20
N VAL A 61 6.02 -2.47 -9.28
CA VAL A 61 5.53 -1.30 -8.51
C VAL A 61 6.70 -0.61 -7.81
N PHE A 62 7.53 -1.37 -7.10
CA PHE A 62 8.71 -0.83 -6.41
C PHE A 62 9.77 -0.32 -7.38
N ASP A 63 9.97 -0.98 -8.53
CA ASP A 63 10.88 -0.49 -9.57
C ASP A 63 10.42 0.87 -10.10
N ARG A 64 9.12 1.08 -10.37
CA ARG A 64 8.59 2.38 -10.81
C ARG A 64 8.72 3.48 -9.77
N ILE A 65 8.53 3.14 -8.49
CA ILE A 65 8.75 4.09 -7.39
C ILE A 65 10.24 4.47 -7.34
N LEU A 66 11.13 3.49 -7.41
CA LEU A 66 12.57 3.72 -7.36
C LEU A 66 13.07 4.55 -8.56
N GLU A 67 12.60 4.23 -9.76
CA GLU A 67 12.84 5.02 -10.99
C GLU A 67 12.43 6.47 -10.79
N ALA A 68 11.19 6.72 -10.36
CA ALA A 68 10.69 8.06 -10.12
C ALA A 68 11.47 8.81 -9.03
N ALA A 69 11.87 8.13 -7.94
CA ALA A 69 12.67 8.75 -6.89
C ALA A 69 14.04 9.21 -7.42
N VAL A 70 14.71 8.36 -8.21
CA VAL A 70 16.02 8.66 -8.80
C VAL A 70 15.91 9.78 -9.84
N GLU A 71 14.91 9.73 -10.72
CA GLU A 71 14.69 10.74 -11.76
C GLU A 71 14.40 12.13 -11.17
N ASN A 72 13.68 12.19 -10.05
CA ASN A 72 13.36 13.43 -9.35
C ASN A 72 14.44 13.87 -8.34
N GLY A 73 15.53 13.10 -8.20
CA GLY A 73 16.60 13.40 -7.24
C GLY A 73 16.12 13.44 -5.78
N ALA A 74 15.15 12.59 -5.44
CA ALA A 74 14.56 12.55 -4.10
C ALA A 74 15.62 12.19 -3.04
N SER A 75 15.61 12.90 -1.91
CA SER A 75 16.41 12.50 -0.74
C SER A 75 15.79 11.28 -0.04
N GLU A 76 16.54 10.69 0.89
CA GLU A 76 16.06 9.60 1.76
C GLU A 76 14.77 10.01 2.50
N GLU A 77 14.71 11.25 2.99
CA GLU A 77 13.56 11.79 3.71
C GLU A 77 12.34 11.98 2.81
N GLN A 78 12.58 12.26 1.52
CA GLN A 78 11.54 12.42 0.52
C GLN A 78 11.06 11.08 -0.05
N MET A 79 11.71 9.96 0.24
CA MET A 79 11.25 8.65 -0.22
C MET A 79 9.84 8.36 0.32
N VAL A 80 8.97 7.86 -0.55
CA VAL A 80 7.62 7.46 -0.14
C VAL A 80 7.70 6.42 0.97
N ARG A 81 7.00 6.66 2.08
CA ARG A 81 7.08 5.78 3.25
C ARG A 81 6.10 4.60 3.15
N LYS A 82 4.93 4.83 2.56
CA LYS A 82 3.82 3.87 2.48
C LYS A 82 3.17 3.89 1.11
N VAL A 83 2.87 2.70 0.58
CA VAL A 83 2.09 2.49 -0.64
C VAL A 83 0.77 1.87 -0.25
N PHE A 84 -0.33 2.59 -0.47
CA PHE A 84 -1.68 2.10 -0.17
C PHE A 84 -2.26 1.35 -1.36
N VAL A 85 -2.70 0.12 -1.13
CA VAL A 85 -3.36 -0.74 -2.13
C VAL A 85 -4.82 -0.89 -1.74
N PHE A 86 -5.68 -0.11 -2.39
CA PHE A 86 -7.13 -0.14 -2.17
C PHE A 86 -7.78 -1.22 -3.04
N SER A 87 -8.19 -2.35 -2.44
CA SER A 87 -8.80 -3.48 -3.16
C SER A 87 -9.90 -4.16 -2.32
N ASP A 88 -10.72 -5.03 -2.91
CA ASP A 88 -11.75 -5.84 -2.23
C ASP A 88 -11.22 -7.21 -1.72
N MET A 89 -9.89 -7.33 -1.70
CA MET A 89 -8.99 -8.44 -1.33
C MET A 89 -9.16 -9.77 -2.08
N GLU A 90 -8.11 -10.08 -2.84
CA GLU A 90 -7.45 -11.40 -2.90
C GLU A 90 -5.93 -11.21 -2.79
N PHE A 91 -5.39 -11.08 -1.58
CA PHE A 91 -3.95 -10.91 -1.31
C PHE A 91 -3.10 -12.05 -1.91
N ASN A 92 -3.64 -13.28 -1.91
CA ASN A 92 -2.98 -14.45 -2.50
C ASN A 92 -2.81 -14.32 -4.02
N MET A 93 -3.56 -13.43 -4.68
CA MET A 93 -3.52 -13.25 -6.14
C MET A 93 -2.41 -12.32 -6.64
N ALA A 94 -1.77 -11.57 -5.74
CA ALA A 94 -0.96 -10.42 -6.13
C ALA A 94 0.56 -10.61 -5.93
N SER A 95 0.99 -11.70 -5.28
CA SER A 95 2.34 -12.24 -5.48
C SER A 95 2.24 -13.23 -6.62
N GLY A 96 2.96 -13.05 -7.72
CA GLY A 96 2.83 -13.81 -8.98
C GLY A 96 3.12 -15.32 -8.94
N HIS A 97 2.98 -15.97 -7.79
CA HIS A 97 3.14 -17.40 -7.57
C HIS A 97 1.79 -18.11 -7.51
N TYR A 98 1.10 -18.19 -8.66
CA TYR A 98 0.18 -19.30 -8.86
C TYR A 98 0.94 -20.42 -9.56
N HIS A 99 1.25 -21.48 -8.82
CA HIS A 99 1.19 -22.80 -9.42
C HIS A 99 -0.29 -23.08 -9.69
N TYR A 100 -0.66 -23.15 -10.98
CA TYR A 100 -1.93 -23.72 -11.38
C TYR A 100 -1.86 -25.20 -11.02
N ASP A 101 -2.54 -25.64 -9.96
CA ASP A 101 -2.73 -27.06 -9.64
C ASP A 101 -3.53 -27.68 -10.78
N GLY A 102 -2.80 -28.14 -11.80
CA GLY A 102 -3.37 -28.63 -13.03
C GLY A 102 -2.29 -29.25 -13.89
N GLU A 103 -1.46 -30.11 -13.30
CA GLU A 103 -0.87 -31.32 -13.87
C GLU A 103 0.05 -31.95 -12.81
N GLU A 104 -0.30 -33.17 -12.38
CA GLU A 104 0.53 -34.02 -11.53
C GLU A 104 1.77 -34.44 -12.33
N GLU A 105 2.79 -33.59 -12.39
CA GLU A 105 4.13 -34.03 -12.73
C GLU A 105 5.00 -33.96 -11.47
N GLU A 106 5.54 -35.12 -11.07
CA GLU A 106 6.51 -35.28 -10.00
C GLU A 106 7.80 -34.53 -10.35
N GLU A 107 7.85 -33.22 -10.10
CA GLU A 107 9.09 -32.43 -10.15
C GLU A 107 9.60 -32.11 -8.74
N GLU A 108 10.92 -32.25 -8.61
CA GLU A 108 11.73 -32.05 -7.41
C GLU A 108 11.32 -30.82 -6.61
N GLN A 109 11.33 -30.97 -5.27
CA GLN A 109 11.07 -29.93 -4.28
C GLN A 109 11.96 -28.70 -4.50
N ARG A 110 11.56 -27.78 -5.37
CA ARG A 110 12.11 -26.42 -5.44
C ARG A 110 11.52 -25.65 -4.25
N PRO A 111 12.34 -24.97 -3.44
CA PRO A 111 11.81 -24.14 -2.36
C PRO A 111 10.87 -23.10 -2.96
N VAL A 112 9.66 -22.99 -2.39
CA VAL A 112 8.68 -21.99 -2.79
C VAL A 112 9.27 -20.61 -2.47
N GLU A 113 9.77 -19.92 -3.50
CA GLU A 113 10.26 -18.54 -3.40
C GLU A 113 9.08 -17.64 -3.00
N GLY A 114 9.10 -17.12 -1.78
CA GLY A 114 8.00 -16.37 -1.18
C GLY A 114 8.20 -14.86 -1.26
N TRP A 115 7.19 -14.09 -0.83
CA TRP A 115 7.27 -12.63 -0.71
C TRP A 115 8.51 -12.12 0.05
N GLU A 116 9.05 -12.91 0.99
CA GLU A 116 10.25 -12.54 1.73
C GLU A 116 11.48 -12.43 0.81
N THR A 117 11.68 -13.36 -0.13
CA THR A 117 12.77 -13.28 -1.12
C THR A 117 12.57 -12.14 -2.11
N ASP A 118 11.31 -11.87 -2.47
CA ASP A 118 10.93 -10.71 -3.28
C ASP A 118 11.28 -9.39 -2.57
N TYR A 119 10.93 -9.30 -1.28
CA TYR A 119 11.18 -8.12 -0.47
C TYR A 119 12.67 -7.86 -0.26
N GLU A 120 13.46 -8.90 -0.03
CA GLU A 120 14.93 -8.79 0.02
C GLU A 120 15.53 -8.27 -1.28
N ALA A 121 15.02 -8.73 -2.43
CA ALA A 121 15.44 -8.23 -3.74
C ALA A 121 15.11 -6.73 -3.91
N ILE A 122 13.94 -6.29 -3.45
CA ILE A 122 13.54 -4.88 -3.44
C ILE A 122 14.48 -4.06 -2.54
N GLN A 123 14.75 -4.53 -1.33
CA GLN A 123 15.67 -3.87 -0.40
C GLN A 123 17.06 -3.67 -1.01
N ARG A 124 17.58 -4.70 -1.70
CA ARG A 124 18.85 -4.59 -2.40
C ARG A 124 18.83 -3.51 -3.49
N LYS A 125 17.79 -3.49 -4.34
CA LYS A 125 17.64 -2.48 -5.41
C LYS A 125 17.62 -1.06 -4.85
N PHE A 126 16.87 -0.81 -3.78
CA PHE A 126 16.79 0.49 -3.11
C PHE A 126 18.16 0.92 -2.56
N LYS A 127 18.84 0.00 -1.87
CA LYS A 127 20.18 0.24 -1.31
C LYS A 127 21.21 0.57 -2.38
N GLU A 128 21.17 -0.10 -3.53
CA GLU A 128 22.06 0.17 -4.67
C GLU A 128 21.85 1.59 -5.24
N LYS A 129 20.66 2.17 -5.10
CA LYS A 129 20.35 3.55 -5.47
C LYS A 129 20.57 4.56 -4.35
N GLY A 130 21.11 4.13 -3.21
CA GLY A 130 21.43 4.99 -2.07
C GLY A 130 20.30 5.17 -1.07
N PHE A 131 19.19 4.43 -1.21
CA PHE A 131 18.08 4.49 -0.27
C PHE A 131 18.19 3.43 0.82
N SER A 132 18.05 3.81 2.08
CA SER A 132 18.12 2.88 3.22
C SER A 132 16.75 2.29 3.60
N ARG A 133 15.68 2.95 3.17
CA ARG A 133 14.29 2.59 3.46
C ARG A 133 13.57 2.15 2.19
N VAL A 134 12.81 1.07 2.32
CA VAL A 134 11.85 0.60 1.32
C VAL A 134 10.44 1.02 1.78
N PRO A 135 9.58 1.51 0.88
CA PRO A 135 8.20 1.80 1.22
C PRO A 135 7.47 0.57 1.77
N GLU A 136 6.68 0.75 2.83
CA GLU A 136 5.80 -0.29 3.35
C GLU A 136 4.54 -0.39 2.47
N ILE A 137 4.01 -1.59 2.22
CA ILE A 137 2.72 -1.76 1.54
C ILE A 137 1.61 -1.87 2.58
N VAL A 138 0.56 -1.07 2.41
CA VAL A 138 -0.66 -1.15 3.20
C VAL A 138 -1.80 -1.60 2.30
N PHE A 139 -2.17 -2.86 2.40
CA PHE A 139 -3.35 -3.39 1.74
C PHE A 139 -4.60 -2.99 2.52
N TRP A 140 -5.49 -2.25 1.86
CA TRP A 140 -6.72 -1.78 2.43
C TRP A 140 -7.91 -2.44 1.74
N ASN A 141 -8.54 -3.38 2.45
CA ASN A 141 -9.77 -4.05 2.03
C ASN A 141 -10.98 -3.11 2.13
N LEU A 142 -11.59 -2.84 0.98
CA LEU A 142 -12.77 -1.97 0.86
C LEU A 142 -14.10 -2.72 0.90
N ARG A 143 -14.10 -4.06 1.02
CA ARG A 143 -15.33 -4.85 1.20
C ARG A 143 -16.01 -4.48 2.52
N ASP A 144 -17.34 -4.45 2.53
CA ASP A 144 -18.15 -4.16 3.72
C ASP A 144 -17.79 -5.14 4.84
N SER A 145 -16.99 -4.64 5.78
CA SER A 145 -16.41 -5.40 6.88
C SER A 145 -16.08 -4.42 8.01
N SER A 146 -16.18 -4.90 9.24
CA SER A 146 -15.76 -4.12 10.41
C SER A 146 -14.29 -3.77 10.28
N ALA A 147 -13.96 -2.50 10.50
CA ALA A 147 -12.64 -1.99 10.22
C ALA A 147 -11.63 -2.47 11.27
N THR A 148 -10.68 -3.31 10.87
CA THR A 148 -9.67 -3.88 11.76
C THR A 148 -8.29 -3.86 11.11
N PRO A 149 -7.29 -3.22 11.74
CA PRO A 149 -5.91 -3.43 11.34
C PRO A 149 -5.50 -4.84 11.72
N VAL A 150 -4.85 -5.54 10.79
CA VAL A 150 -4.27 -6.86 11.03
C VAL A 150 -2.79 -6.76 10.68
N LYS A 151 -1.93 -7.17 11.63
CA LYS A 151 -0.51 -7.29 11.36
C LYS A 151 -0.34 -8.35 10.27
N ALA A 152 0.25 -8.01 9.13
CA ALA A 152 0.68 -9.04 8.20
C ALA A 152 1.81 -9.83 8.86
N THR A 153 1.84 -11.15 8.67
CA THR A 153 2.95 -11.98 9.16
C THR A 153 4.25 -11.67 8.41
N GLN A 154 4.16 -11.02 7.26
CA GLN A 154 5.26 -10.70 6.36
C GLN A 154 5.84 -9.30 6.63
N SER A 155 7.17 -9.21 6.53
CA SER A 155 7.89 -7.94 6.66
C SER A 155 7.51 -6.95 5.55
N GLY A 156 7.44 -5.66 5.89
CA GLY A 156 7.12 -4.58 4.95
C GLY A 156 5.65 -4.50 4.52
N VAL A 157 4.74 -5.28 5.11
CA VAL A 157 3.32 -5.32 4.74
C VAL A 157 2.40 -5.08 5.94
N ALA A 158 1.29 -4.36 5.70
CA ALA A 158 0.14 -4.25 6.59
C ALA A 158 -1.15 -4.62 5.87
N LEU A 159 -2.10 -5.15 6.64
CA LEU A 159 -3.47 -5.40 6.20
C LEU A 159 -4.43 -4.54 7.02
N VAL A 160 -5.36 -3.88 6.34
CA VAL A 160 -6.38 -3.02 6.92
C VAL A 160 -7.71 -3.39 6.29
N SER A 161 -8.75 -3.56 7.08
CA SER A 161 -10.12 -3.78 6.57
C SER A 161 -11.03 -2.60 6.90
N GLY A 162 -12.15 -2.51 6.18
CA GLY A 162 -13.27 -1.61 6.44
C GLY A 162 -13.03 -0.14 6.11
N TYR A 163 -14.08 0.69 6.21
CA TYR A 163 -14.01 2.12 5.89
C TYR A 163 -14.23 2.96 7.17
N SER A 164 -13.21 3.71 7.58
CA SER A 164 -13.30 4.62 8.74
C SER A 164 -12.44 5.86 8.54
N LYS A 165 -13.04 7.05 8.73
CA LYS A 165 -12.33 8.35 8.70
C LYS A 165 -11.15 8.39 9.69
N ASN A 166 -11.31 7.75 10.85
CA ASN A 166 -10.29 7.71 11.88
C ASN A 166 -9.09 6.85 11.46
N LEU A 167 -9.31 5.77 10.69
CA LEU A 167 -8.22 4.95 10.17
C LEU A 167 -7.39 5.74 9.15
N VAL A 168 -8.02 6.49 8.25
CA VAL A 168 -7.27 7.30 7.27
C VAL A 168 -6.34 8.27 7.99
N LYS A 169 -6.87 9.00 8.99
CA LYS A 169 -6.06 9.91 9.82
C LYS A 169 -4.91 9.18 10.51
N LEU A 170 -5.18 8.03 11.11
CA LEU A 170 -4.19 7.26 11.86
C LEU A 170 -3.07 6.68 10.97
N PHE A 171 -3.37 6.30 9.73
CA PHE A 171 -2.37 5.82 8.78
C PHE A 171 -1.51 6.95 8.17
N MET A 172 -2.05 8.18 8.14
CA MET A 172 -1.34 9.38 7.72
C MET A 172 -0.43 9.96 8.82
N GLU A 173 -0.77 9.78 10.09
CA GLU A 173 0.05 10.21 11.22
C GLU A 173 1.35 9.37 11.33
N GLU A 174 2.45 10.04 11.69
CA GLU A 174 3.78 9.42 11.68
C GLU A 174 3.89 8.19 12.60
N GLY A 175 4.56 7.16 12.05
CA GLY A 175 4.84 5.90 12.71
C GLY A 175 4.90 4.75 11.69
N ALA A 176 5.80 3.81 11.93
CA ALA A 176 5.77 2.48 11.29
C ALA A 176 4.37 1.89 11.42
N ILE A 177 4.01 0.93 10.57
CA ILE A 177 2.80 0.10 10.75
C ILE A 177 2.76 -0.35 12.22
N ALA A 178 1.98 0.39 13.00
CA ALA A 178 1.78 0.12 14.39
C ALA A 178 1.04 -1.20 14.40
N ASP A 179 1.52 -2.16 15.18
CA ASP A 179 0.74 -3.37 15.42
C ASP A 179 -0.67 -2.95 15.90
N PRO A 180 -1.69 -3.81 15.71
CA PRO A 180 -3.08 -3.46 16.05
C PRO A 180 -3.26 -2.90 17.47
N VAL A 181 -2.41 -3.33 18.42
CA VAL A 181 -2.43 -2.85 19.80
C VAL A 181 -1.88 -1.43 19.88
N SER A 182 -0.77 -1.13 19.22
CA SER A 182 -0.24 0.24 19.11
C SER A 182 -1.22 1.18 18.39
N ILE A 183 -1.94 0.72 17.36
CA ILE A 183 -3.01 1.49 16.70
C ILE A 183 -4.16 1.77 17.67
N MET A 184 -4.61 0.75 18.39
CA MET A 184 -5.65 0.89 19.41
C MET A 184 -5.23 1.89 20.48
N HIS A 185 -4.01 1.79 21.02
CA HIS A 185 -3.47 2.71 22.01
C HIS A 185 -3.49 4.15 21.52
N LYS A 186 -2.94 4.43 20.32
CA LYS A 186 -3.01 5.78 19.72
C LYS A 186 -4.45 6.28 19.58
N ALA A 187 -5.39 5.40 19.19
CA ALA A 187 -6.79 5.78 19.01
C ALA A 187 -7.49 6.15 20.33
N ILE A 188 -7.06 5.58 21.47
CA ILE A 188 -7.62 5.83 22.80
C ILE A 188 -6.76 6.75 23.68
N GLU A 189 -5.62 7.23 23.19
CA GLU A 189 -4.72 8.16 23.92
C GLU A 189 -5.25 9.60 24.00
N GLY A 190 -6.29 9.94 23.22
CA GLY A 190 -6.87 11.27 23.18
C GLY A 190 -7.52 11.72 24.50
N GLU A 191 -7.55 13.04 24.73
CA GLU A 191 -8.06 13.66 25.97
C GLU A 191 -9.48 13.21 26.38
N LEU A 192 -10.30 12.81 25.41
CA LEU A 192 -11.66 12.33 25.66
C LEU A 192 -11.70 11.01 26.43
N TYR A 193 -10.76 10.09 26.15
CA TYR A 193 -10.70 8.78 26.78
C TYR A 193 -9.97 8.82 28.13
N GLN A 194 -9.08 9.80 28.35
CA GLN A 194 -8.42 10.00 29.64
C GLN A 194 -9.39 10.37 30.78
N ARG A 195 -10.59 10.86 30.44
CA ARG A 195 -11.64 11.20 31.41
C ARG A 195 -12.53 10.01 31.78
N LEU A 196 -12.36 8.86 31.12
CA LEU A 196 -13.14 7.68 31.43
C LEU A 196 -12.58 7.02 32.69
N VAL A 197 -13.45 6.85 33.68
CA VAL A 197 -13.13 6.16 34.92
C VAL A 197 -13.79 4.79 34.85
N VAL A 198 -13.01 3.74 35.07
CA VAL A 198 -13.55 2.39 35.23
C VAL A 198 -14.16 2.32 36.63
N CYS A 199 -15.49 2.28 36.71
CA CYS A 199 -16.19 2.02 37.96
C CYS A 199 -16.30 0.51 38.15
N ASP A 200 -15.79 0.02 39.28
CA ASP A 200 -15.89 -1.34 39.77
C ASP A 200 -17.20 -1.62 40.54
#